data_AF-A0AAW9BX93-F1
#
_entry.id   AF-A0AAW9BX93-F1
#
_cell.length_a   1.000
_cell.length_b   1.000
_cell.length_c   1.000
_cell.angle_alpha   90.00
_cell.angle_beta   90.00
_cell.angle_gamma   90.00
#
_symmetry.space_group_name_H-M   'P 1'
#
loop_
_entity.id
_entity.type
_entity.pdbx_description
1 polymer ?
#
loop_
_entity_poly.entity_id
_entity_poly.type
_entity_poly.pdbx_seq_one_letter_code
_entity_poly.pdbx_strand_id
1 'polypeptide(L)'
;MKRIVLLLMSVALFSTAAQAARIKDVAQVAGVRSNQLVGYGLVSGLPGTGEANPFTEQSFAAMLQNFGIQLPPGTKPKIKNVAAVMVTAELPPFSKPGQQVDVTVSSIGSAKSLRGGTLLQTFLKGLDGQVYAVAQGNLVVSGFSAEGADGSKIVGNNPTVGLISSGAT
;
A
#
# COMPACT_ATOMS: atom_id res chain seq x y z
N MET A 1 4.23 -75.37 1.88
CA MET A 1 5.12 -74.23 2.19
C MET A 1 5.42 -73.36 0.97
N LYS A 2 5.95 -73.89 -0.15
CA LYS A 2 6.26 -73.09 -1.37
C LYS A 2 5.07 -72.28 -1.95
N ARG A 3 3.86 -72.84 -1.95
CA ARG A 3 2.63 -72.12 -2.41
C ARG A 3 2.24 -70.95 -1.51
N ILE A 4 2.46 -71.08 -0.19
CA ILE A 4 2.20 -70.01 0.78
C ILE A 4 3.23 -68.88 0.62
N VAL A 5 4.50 -69.24 0.38
CA VAL A 5 5.56 -68.27 0.07
C VAL A 5 5.27 -67.51 -1.22
N LEU A 6 4.83 -68.21 -2.27
CA LEU A 6 4.41 -67.59 -3.54
C LEU A 6 3.21 -66.64 -3.36
N LEU A 7 2.22 -67.03 -2.55
CA LEU A 7 1.06 -66.19 -2.25
C LEU A 7 1.48 -64.91 -1.49
N LEU A 8 2.33 -65.04 -0.46
CA LEU A 8 2.86 -63.90 0.30
C LEU A 8 3.68 -62.95 -0.59
N MET A 9 4.47 -63.49 -1.51
CA MET A 9 5.26 -62.68 -2.44
C MET A 9 4.39 -61.94 -3.45
N SER A 10 3.30 -62.57 -3.92
CA SER A 10 2.34 -61.89 -4.79
C SER A 10 1.60 -60.74 -4.09
N VAL A 11 1.26 -60.89 -2.80
CA VAL A 11 0.60 -59.82 -2.03
C VAL A 11 1.53 -58.61 -1.82
N ALA A 12 2.83 -58.84 -1.61
CA ALA A 12 3.80 -57.77 -1.48
C ALA A 12 3.98 -56.95 -2.77
N LEU A 13 3.78 -57.56 -3.95
CA LEU A 13 3.86 -56.88 -5.24
C LEU A 13 2.67 -55.96 -5.53
N PHE A 14 1.56 -56.09 -4.78
CA PHE A 14 0.38 -55.22 -4.89
C PHE A 14 0.39 -54.03 -3.93
N SER A 15 1.46 -53.81 -3.14
CA SER A 15 1.56 -52.62 -2.30
C SER A 15 1.87 -51.38 -3.16
N THR A 16 0.87 -50.55 -3.42
CA THR A 16 1.05 -49.24 -4.07
C THR A 16 1.55 -48.20 -3.08
N ALA A 17 2.37 -47.26 -3.54
CA ALA A 17 2.82 -46.15 -2.72
C ALA A 17 1.63 -45.25 -2.35
N ALA A 18 1.35 -45.09 -1.06
CA ALA A 18 0.31 -44.21 -0.58
C ALA A 18 0.69 -42.74 -0.86
N GLN A 19 -0.08 -42.08 -1.72
CA GLN A 19 0.03 -40.64 -1.98
C GLN A 19 -0.71 -39.89 -0.88
N ALA A 20 0.01 -39.45 0.16
CA ALA A 20 -0.55 -38.61 1.22
C ALA A 20 -0.19 -37.15 0.96
N ALA A 21 -1.20 -36.32 0.67
CA ALA A 21 -1.05 -34.87 0.68
C ALA A 21 -0.96 -34.39 2.14
N ARG A 22 -0.07 -33.44 2.44
CA ARG A 22 -0.03 -32.85 3.78
C ARG A 22 -1.27 -31.99 3.95
N ILE A 23 -1.90 -32.02 5.13
CA ILE A 23 -3.11 -31.23 5.41
C ILE A 23 -2.90 -29.74 5.08
N LYS A 24 -1.71 -29.19 5.35
CA LYS A 24 -1.35 -27.79 5.03
C LYS A 24 -1.27 -27.49 3.52
N ASP A 25 -1.16 -28.50 2.66
CA ASP A 25 -1.08 -28.35 1.20
C ASP A 25 -2.48 -28.43 0.56
N VAL A 26 -3.50 -28.92 1.30
CA VAL A 26 -4.89 -29.09 0.82
C VAL A 26 -5.94 -28.33 1.63
N ALA A 27 -5.56 -27.71 2.76
CA ALA A 27 -6.47 -26.96 3.62
C ALA A 27 -5.96 -25.54 3.90
N GLN A 28 -6.87 -24.57 3.94
CA GLN A 28 -6.62 -23.22 4.41
C GLN A 28 -7.28 -23.01 5.78
N VAL A 29 -6.66 -22.22 6.64
CA VAL A 29 -7.21 -21.91 7.96
C VAL A 29 -8.36 -20.91 7.80
N ALA A 30 -9.57 -21.32 8.17
CA ALA A 30 -10.73 -20.45 8.16
C ALA A 30 -10.50 -19.24 9.07
N GLY A 31 -10.81 -18.04 8.58
CA GLY A 31 -10.65 -16.78 9.32
C GLY A 31 -9.28 -16.11 9.20
N VAL A 32 -8.31 -16.71 8.49
CA VAL A 32 -7.05 -16.06 8.15
C VAL A 32 -7.29 -15.09 6.99
N ARG A 33 -7.34 -13.81 7.31
CA ARG A 33 -7.52 -12.71 6.35
C ARG A 33 -6.42 -11.68 6.54
N SER A 34 -6.02 -11.05 5.44
CA SER A 34 -5.25 -9.81 5.50
C SER A 34 -6.15 -8.66 5.98
N ASN A 35 -5.55 -7.72 6.71
CA ASN A 35 -6.22 -6.51 7.15
C ASN A 35 -5.87 -5.38 6.19
N GLN A 36 -6.88 -4.82 5.54
CA GLN A 36 -6.71 -3.62 4.73
C GLN A 36 -6.61 -2.42 5.66
N LEU A 37 -5.53 -1.68 5.50
CA LEU A 37 -5.30 -0.45 6.23
C LEU A 37 -5.48 0.74 5.29
N VAL A 38 -6.12 1.78 5.80
CA VAL A 38 -6.39 3.02 5.07
C VAL A 38 -5.97 4.23 5.91
N GLY A 39 -5.39 5.22 5.27
CA GLY A 39 -4.97 6.46 5.91
C GLY A 39 -5.14 7.66 5.00
N TYR A 40 -5.41 8.82 5.60
CA TYR A 40 -5.44 10.09 4.90
C TYR A 40 -4.15 10.85 5.22
N GLY A 41 -3.40 11.19 4.17
CA GLY A 41 -2.07 11.78 4.31
C GLY A 41 -1.87 13.00 3.41
N LEU A 42 -0.68 13.60 3.56
CA LEU A 42 -0.20 14.69 2.71
C LEU A 42 1.12 14.28 2.08
N VAL A 43 1.25 14.53 0.78
CA VAL A 43 2.52 14.42 0.04
C VAL A 43 3.06 15.82 -0.19
N SER A 44 4.33 16.03 0.11
CA SER A 44 5.04 17.30 -0.10
C SER A 44 6.20 17.13 -1.07
N GLY A 45 6.77 18.23 -1.56
CA GLY A 45 7.93 18.21 -2.46
C GLY A 45 7.60 17.99 -3.93
N LEU A 46 6.32 18.10 -4.32
CA LEU A 46 5.91 17.95 -5.71
C LEU A 46 6.40 19.14 -6.56
N PRO A 47 6.92 18.90 -7.78
CA PRO A 47 7.44 19.96 -8.65
C PRO A 47 6.31 20.72 -9.39
N GLY A 48 5.47 21.43 -8.63
CA GLY A 48 4.33 22.17 -9.19
C GLY A 48 3.17 21.30 -9.68
N THR A 49 3.18 20.00 -9.38
CA THR A 49 2.14 19.02 -9.73
C THR A 49 1.15 18.73 -8.60
N GLY A 50 1.29 19.43 -7.47
CA GLY A 50 0.33 19.39 -6.36
C GLY A 50 -0.98 20.09 -6.69
N GLU A 51 -1.82 20.29 -5.69
CA GLU A 51 -3.18 20.78 -5.87
C GLU A 51 -3.53 21.89 -4.88
N ALA A 52 -4.24 22.91 -5.40
CA ALA A 52 -4.84 23.97 -4.61
C ALA A 52 -6.35 23.80 -4.50
N ASN A 53 -6.80 22.79 -3.74
CA ASN A 53 -8.22 22.57 -3.45
C ASN A 53 -8.52 22.84 -1.96
N PRO A 54 -9.77 23.18 -1.59
CA PRO A 54 -10.13 23.50 -0.20
C PRO A 54 -9.77 22.38 0.81
N PHE A 55 -9.85 21.11 0.38
CA PHE A 55 -9.51 19.95 1.21
C PHE A 55 -8.01 19.88 1.55
N THR A 56 -7.14 20.14 0.57
CA THR A 56 -5.68 20.16 0.76
C THR A 56 -5.26 21.41 1.52
N GLU A 57 -5.91 22.56 1.30
CA GLU A 57 -5.68 23.80 2.09
C GLU A 57 -5.98 23.56 3.57
N GLN A 58 -7.16 23.01 3.87
CA GLN A 58 -7.57 22.74 5.25
C GLN A 58 -6.67 21.70 5.92
N SER A 59 -6.33 20.62 5.22
CA SER A 59 -5.49 19.56 5.76
C SER A 59 -4.06 20.03 6.01
N PHE A 60 -3.51 20.84 5.11
CA PHE A 60 -2.20 21.44 5.30
C PHE A 60 -2.21 22.47 6.44
N ALA A 61 -3.27 23.27 6.56
CA ALA A 61 -3.43 24.20 7.69
C ALA A 61 -3.53 23.46 9.03
N ALA A 62 -4.33 22.39 9.12
CA ALA A 62 -4.44 21.56 10.31
C ALA A 62 -3.11 20.88 10.67
N MET A 63 -2.36 20.42 9.67
CA MET A 63 -1.02 19.89 9.87
C MET A 63 -0.08 20.94 10.46
N LEU A 64 -0.03 22.14 9.89
CA LEU A 64 0.78 23.24 10.41
C LEU A 64 0.41 23.59 11.86
N GLN A 65 -0.89 23.61 12.18
CA GLN A 65 -1.38 23.81 13.55
C GLN A 65 -0.88 22.73 14.51
N ASN A 66 -0.87 21.46 14.10
CA ASN A 66 -0.32 20.35 14.90
C ASN A 66 1.20 20.52 15.15
N PHE A 67 1.92 21.17 14.25
CA PHE A 67 3.33 21.54 14.42
C PHE A 67 3.53 22.89 15.14
N GLY A 68 2.47 23.51 15.67
CA GLY A 68 2.54 24.78 16.37
C GLY A 68 2.68 26.01 15.47
N ILE A 69 2.52 25.84 14.15
CA ILE A 69 2.60 26.93 13.17
C ILE A 69 1.19 27.45 12.90
N GLN A 70 0.91 28.68 13.32
CA GLN A 70 -0.35 29.37 13.01
C GLN A 70 -0.22 30.21 11.75
N LEU A 71 -1.09 29.93 10.79
CA LEU A 71 -1.26 30.76 9.60
C LEU A 71 -2.04 32.03 9.97
N PRO A 72 -1.62 33.22 9.54
CA PRO A 72 -2.40 34.43 9.73
C PRO A 72 -3.77 34.32 9.04
N PRO A 73 -4.84 34.91 9.61
CA PRO A 73 -6.18 34.87 9.02
C PRO A 73 -6.16 35.34 7.56
N GLY A 74 -6.77 34.57 6.66
CA GLY A 74 -6.84 34.90 5.23
C GLY A 74 -5.58 34.57 4.41
N THR A 75 -4.52 34.05 5.02
CA THR A 75 -3.33 33.59 4.29
C THR A 75 -3.60 32.23 3.65
N LYS A 76 -3.68 32.20 2.32
CA LYS A 76 -3.75 30.95 1.56
C LYS A 76 -2.34 30.41 1.31
N PRO A 77 -1.93 29.29 1.92
CA PRO A 77 -0.62 28.70 1.66
C PRO A 77 -0.51 28.31 0.17
N LYS A 78 0.63 28.60 -0.45
CA LYS A 78 0.88 28.21 -1.85
C LYS A 78 1.12 26.70 -1.93
N ILE A 79 0.05 25.91 -2.02
CA ILE A 79 0.08 24.45 -1.98
C ILE A 79 0.31 23.75 -3.34
N LYS A 80 0.89 24.45 -4.33
CA LYS A 80 1.22 23.82 -5.63
C LYS A 80 2.24 22.67 -5.54
N ASN A 81 2.92 22.54 -4.40
CA ASN A 81 3.92 21.51 -4.13
C ASN A 81 3.43 20.46 -3.12
N VAL A 82 2.14 20.49 -2.76
CA VAL A 82 1.52 19.60 -1.78
C VAL A 82 0.27 18.97 -2.41
N ALA A 83 -0.01 17.71 -2.07
CA ALA A 83 -1.23 17.02 -2.48
C ALA A 83 -1.81 16.23 -1.31
N ALA A 84 -3.15 16.24 -1.19
CA ALA A 84 -3.88 15.32 -0.33
C ALA A 84 -3.94 13.92 -0.96
N VAL A 85 -3.60 12.90 -0.17
CA VAL A 85 -3.48 11.52 -0.65
C VAL A 85 -4.21 10.53 0.24
N MET A 86 -4.65 9.44 -0.39
CA MET A 86 -5.08 8.22 0.27
C MET A 86 -3.88 7.28 0.33
N VAL A 87 -3.64 6.70 1.49
CA VAL A 87 -2.61 5.70 1.69
C VAL A 87 -3.30 4.39 2.01
N THR A 88 -3.00 3.35 1.24
CA THR A 88 -3.51 2.00 1.47
C THR A 88 -2.36 1.03 1.69
N ALA A 89 -2.58 0.08 2.58
CA ALA A 89 -1.64 -1.00 2.85
C ALA A 89 -2.41 -2.29 3.13
N GLU A 90 -1.79 -3.43 2.85
CA GLU A 90 -2.32 -4.74 3.20
C GLU A 90 -1.43 -5.34 4.28
N LEU A 91 -1.98 -5.53 5.48
CA LEU A 91 -1.26 -6.14 6.59
C LEU A 91 -1.50 -7.66 6.54
N PRO A 92 -0.46 -8.48 6.31
CA PRO A 92 -0.60 -9.93 6.29
C PRO A 92 -1.12 -10.47 7.63
N PRO A 93 -1.83 -11.61 7.61
CA PRO A 93 -2.23 -12.26 8.85
C PRO A 93 -1.02 -12.63 9.69
N PHE A 94 -1.15 -12.55 11.02
CA PHE A 94 -0.08 -12.86 11.99
C PHE A 94 1.16 -11.95 11.90
N SER A 95 1.01 -10.75 11.34
CA SER A 95 2.07 -9.75 11.34
C SER A 95 2.49 -9.37 12.76
N LYS A 96 3.79 -9.19 12.97
CA LYS A 96 4.36 -8.85 14.28
C LYS A 96 4.63 -7.34 14.39
N PRO A 97 4.63 -6.76 15.60
CA PRO A 97 5.09 -5.39 15.80
C PRO A 97 6.49 -5.20 15.22
N GLY A 98 6.68 -4.13 14.44
CA GLY A 98 7.95 -3.84 13.76
C GLY A 98 8.11 -4.48 12.38
N GLN A 99 7.16 -5.29 11.92
CA GLN A 99 7.17 -5.80 10.56
C GLN A 99 6.80 -4.68 9.58
N GLN A 100 7.66 -4.45 8.60
CA GLN A 100 7.41 -3.44 7.58
C GLN A 100 6.42 -3.97 6.52
N VAL A 101 5.56 -3.08 6.02
CA VAL A 101 4.63 -3.36 4.92
C VAL A 101 4.76 -2.31 3.83
N ASP A 102 4.56 -2.74 2.59
CA ASP A 102 4.50 -1.85 1.44
C ASP A 102 3.22 -1.01 1.50
N VAL A 103 3.32 0.26 1.09
CA VAL A 103 2.17 1.16 1.02
C VAL A 103 2.01 1.74 -0.37
N THR A 104 0.75 1.80 -0.80
CA THR A 104 0.36 2.47 -2.03
C THR A 104 -0.25 3.82 -1.69
N VAL A 105 0.22 4.86 -2.36
CA VAL A 105 -0.23 6.24 -2.15
C VAL A 105 -0.89 6.72 -3.42
N SER A 106 -2.12 7.20 -3.33
CA SER A 106 -2.88 7.72 -4.46
C SER A 106 -3.40 9.13 -4.18
N SER A 107 -3.35 10.00 -5.19
CA SER A 107 -3.95 11.33 -5.10
C SER A 107 -5.47 11.21 -4.93
N ILE A 108 -6.05 11.90 -3.95
CA ILE A 108 -7.51 11.99 -3.76
C ILE A 108 -8.12 13.07 -4.65
N GLY A 109 -7.35 14.12 -4.94
CA GLY A 109 -7.80 15.21 -5.80
C GLY A 109 -7.09 15.24 -7.14
N SER A 110 -6.91 16.44 -7.66
CA SER A 110 -6.48 16.79 -9.01
C SER A 110 -4.96 16.93 -9.18
N ALA A 111 -4.14 16.36 -8.28
CA ALA A 111 -2.69 16.39 -8.45
C ALA A 111 -2.30 15.76 -9.80
N LYS A 112 -1.45 16.44 -10.58
CA LYS A 112 -1.06 15.97 -11.92
C LYS A 112 -0.08 14.79 -11.87
N SER A 113 0.76 14.75 -10.83
CA SER A 113 1.70 13.67 -10.58
C SER A 113 2.16 13.69 -9.14
N LEU A 114 2.40 12.50 -8.57
CA LEU A 114 3.04 12.31 -7.27
C LEU A 114 4.56 12.10 -7.36
N ARG A 115 5.14 12.18 -8.56
CA ARG A 115 6.58 11.94 -8.78
C ARG A 115 7.40 12.97 -8.01
N GLY A 116 8.44 12.48 -7.32
CA GLY A 116 9.34 13.32 -6.52
C GLY A 116 8.74 13.76 -5.20
N GLY A 117 7.51 13.34 -4.89
CA GLY A 117 6.86 13.60 -3.63
C GLY A 117 7.42 12.76 -2.49
N THR A 118 7.24 13.27 -1.27
CA THR A 118 7.46 12.56 0.00
C THR A 118 6.17 12.54 0.79
N LEU A 119 5.72 11.35 1.18
CA LEU A 119 4.60 11.14 2.08
C LEU A 119 5.01 11.56 3.49
N LEU A 120 4.25 12.49 4.07
CA LEU A 120 4.38 12.86 5.47
C LEU A 120 3.77 11.78 6.35
N GLN A 121 4.25 11.69 7.59
CA GLN A 121 3.82 10.67 8.55
C GLN A 121 2.29 10.55 8.61
N THR A 122 1.79 9.36 8.26
CA THR A 122 0.35 9.10 8.09
C THR A 122 -0.03 7.84 8.86
N PHE A 123 -1.01 7.95 9.76
CA PHE A 123 -1.54 6.81 10.50
C PHE A 123 -2.48 5.98 9.61
N LEU A 124 -2.22 4.67 9.55
CA LEU A 124 -3.04 3.73 8.81
C LEU A 124 -3.96 2.96 9.76
N LYS A 125 -5.26 3.04 9.49
CA LYS A 125 -6.31 2.43 10.31
C LYS A 125 -6.90 1.21 9.65
N GLY A 126 -7.23 0.20 10.46
CA GLY A 126 -8.02 -0.94 10.03
C GLY A 126 -9.50 -0.60 9.91
N LEU A 127 -10.30 -1.59 9.49
CA LEU A 127 -11.76 -1.47 9.39
C LEU A 127 -12.47 -1.27 10.74
N ASP A 128 -11.79 -1.60 11.84
CA ASP A 128 -12.21 -1.37 13.23
C ASP A 128 -11.90 0.05 13.72
N GLY A 129 -11.23 0.88 12.91
CA GLY A 129 -10.83 2.24 13.24
C GLY A 129 -9.56 2.36 14.08
N GLN A 130 -8.93 1.25 14.47
CA GLN A 130 -7.67 1.25 15.22
C GLN A 130 -6.47 1.47 14.30
N VAL A 131 -5.44 2.15 14.79
CA VAL A 131 -4.20 2.37 14.05
C VAL A 131 -3.32 1.13 14.17
N TYR A 132 -2.95 0.54 13.03
CA TYR A 132 -2.11 -0.66 12.98
C TYR A 132 -0.70 -0.39 12.45
N ALA A 133 -0.52 0.67 11.68
CA ALA A 133 0.77 1.02 11.10
C ALA A 133 0.90 2.53 10.90
N VAL A 134 2.13 3.01 10.84
CA VAL A 134 2.47 4.40 10.49
C VAL A 134 3.26 4.41 9.20
N ALA A 135 2.76 5.11 8.18
CA ALA A 135 3.38 5.20 6.87
C ALA A 135 4.13 6.52 6.67
N GLN A 136 5.32 6.47 6.09
CA GLN A 136 6.10 7.65 5.70
C GLN A 136 7.14 7.27 4.63
N GLY A 137 7.51 8.20 3.76
CA GLY A 137 8.69 8.03 2.90
C GLY A 137 8.57 8.64 1.52
N ASN A 138 9.61 8.44 0.72
CA ASN A 138 9.68 8.93 -0.65
C ASN A 138 8.88 8.04 -1.58
N LEU A 139 8.10 8.64 -2.48
CA LEU A 139 7.26 7.90 -3.41
C LEU A 139 8.04 7.48 -4.65
N VAL A 140 7.90 6.21 -5.01
CA VAL A 140 8.32 5.69 -6.31
C VAL A 140 7.10 5.65 -7.23
N VAL A 141 7.09 6.47 -8.27
CA VAL A 141 5.98 6.60 -9.23
C VAL A 141 6.41 6.06 -10.59
N SER A 142 5.74 5.02 -11.05
CA SER A 142 6.03 4.37 -12.34
C SER A 142 5.42 5.07 -13.55
N GLY A 143 4.43 5.95 -13.37
CA GLY A 143 3.75 6.64 -14.46
C GLY A 143 4.30 8.04 -14.77
N PHE A 144 4.32 8.44 -16.03
CA PHE A 144 4.76 9.77 -16.49
C PHE A 144 3.70 10.42 -17.39
N SER A 145 3.69 11.74 -17.40
CA SER A 145 2.92 12.55 -18.34
C SER A 145 3.82 13.61 -18.94
N ALA A 146 3.75 13.82 -20.26
CA ALA A 146 4.42 14.88 -20.98
C ALA A 146 3.41 15.64 -21.83
N GLU A 147 3.58 16.96 -21.92
CA GLU A 147 2.73 17.87 -22.68
C GLU A 147 3.62 18.73 -23.58
N GLY A 148 3.34 18.72 -24.88
CA GLY A 148 4.02 19.51 -25.90
C GLY A 148 3.43 20.92 -26.02
N ALA A 149 4.23 21.86 -26.51
CA ALA A 149 3.78 23.25 -26.71
C ALA A 149 2.70 23.39 -27.80
N ASP A 150 2.51 22.34 -28.59
CA ASP A 150 1.47 22.16 -29.61
C ASP A 150 0.15 21.61 -29.06
N GLY A 151 0.09 21.31 -27.75
CA GLY A 151 -1.07 20.70 -27.09
C GLY A 151 -1.07 19.17 -27.11
N SER A 152 -0.03 18.54 -27.65
CA SER A 152 0.12 17.07 -27.64
C SER A 152 0.35 16.56 -26.23
N LYS A 153 -0.39 15.55 -25.78
CA LYS A 153 -0.25 14.96 -24.44
C LYS A 153 -0.01 13.46 -24.51
N ILE A 154 1.05 12.99 -23.86
CA ILE A 154 1.35 11.57 -23.70
C ILE A 154 1.27 11.25 -22.21
N VAL A 155 0.50 10.23 -21.85
CA VAL A 155 0.44 9.69 -20.49
C VAL A 155 0.78 8.20 -20.54
N GLY A 156 1.92 7.84 -19.95
CA GLY A 156 2.35 6.46 -19.78
C GLY A 156 2.07 6.02 -18.34
N ASN A 157 1.20 5.01 -18.16
CA ASN A 157 0.78 4.48 -16.85
C ASN A 157 0.14 5.57 -15.94
N ASN A 158 -0.02 5.33 -14.63
CA ASN A 158 -0.68 6.23 -13.69
C ASN A 158 0.33 7.12 -12.92
N PRO A 159 0.48 8.41 -13.27
CA PRO A 159 1.42 9.31 -12.58
C PRO A 159 0.93 9.78 -11.20
N THR A 160 -0.32 9.51 -10.86
CA THR A 160 -1.01 9.92 -9.62
C THR A 160 -1.01 8.86 -8.53
N VAL A 161 -0.33 7.74 -8.77
CA VAL A 161 -0.17 6.63 -7.83
C VAL A 161 1.32 6.36 -7.65
N GLY A 162 1.76 6.27 -6.40
CA GLY A 162 3.12 5.91 -6.02
C GLY A 162 3.15 4.76 -5.03
N LEU A 163 4.27 4.06 -4.98
CA LEU A 163 4.56 3.02 -4.01
C LEU A 163 5.67 3.51 -3.07
N ILE A 164 5.56 3.16 -1.80
CA ILE A 164 6.68 3.22 -0.85
C ILE A 164 6.90 1.81 -0.36
N SER A 165 7.99 1.18 -0.81
CA SER A 165 8.31 -0.17 -0.36
C SER A 165 8.76 -0.13 1.09
N SER A 166 8.22 -1.05 1.90
CA SER A 166 8.45 -1.13 3.33
C SER A 166 8.22 0.21 4.05
N GLY A 167 7.26 0.98 3.54
CA GLY A 167 7.02 2.36 3.95
C GLY A 167 6.15 2.52 5.20
N ALA A 168 5.61 1.43 5.74
CA ALA A 168 4.85 1.45 6.98
C ALA A 168 5.31 0.39 7.99
N THR A 169 5.19 0.70 9.28
CA THR A 169 5.58 -0.16 10.42
C THR A 169 4.62 0.00 11.59
#